data_AF-I1LFX9-F1
#
_entry.id   AF-I1LFX9-F1
#
_cell.length_a   1.000
_cell.length_b   1.000
_cell.length_c   1.000
_cell.angle_alpha   90.00
_cell.angle_beta   90.00
_cell.angle_gamma   90.00
#
_symmetry.space_group_name_H-M   'P 1'
#
loop_
_entity.id
_entity.type
_entity.pdbx_description
1 polymer ?
#
loop_
_entity_poly.entity_id
_entity_poly.type
_entity_poly.pdbx_seq_one_letter_code
_entity_poly.pdbx_strand_id
1 'polypeptide(L)'
;MVLLTKQELWVISVKNFSGILTIGGDGCWVCEKPDKHKAERHPDPVEEARKQASILQSYLEQRGVALPEGYISCKVILPNPKLCTVPADGFPSEVITHDQWTRLKPEPKSMLSSWVKGAFRSGKKDMQESVNQNLDFVLCSAPIWDRVQLKGNKYVLGEFLEFKGKQEDVEALRHIRRSKVGRIIIQKTSMFGLAPSRLQVLYSLRDYRTEGASEPEWKEVTVRSSTEIVFQPENASKVRKFKLSSVSSMLLSA
;
A
#
# COMPACT_ATOMS: atom_id res chain seq x y z
N MET A 1 -0.25 -5.42 3.77
CA MET A 1 -0.27 -3.94 3.67
C MET A 1 -0.20 -3.37 5.07
N VAL A 2 0.48 -2.24 5.28
CA VAL A 2 0.55 -1.59 6.60
C VAL A 2 -0.14 -0.24 6.52
N LEU A 3 -0.99 0.09 7.50
CA LEU A 3 -1.68 1.37 7.61
C LEU A 3 -1.37 1.98 8.97
N LEU A 4 -0.67 3.11 8.98
CA LEU A 4 -0.44 3.89 10.19
C LEU A 4 -1.66 4.80 10.43
N THR A 5 -2.28 4.66 11.60
CA THR A 5 -3.33 5.58 12.08
C THR A 5 -2.77 6.42 13.23
N LYS A 6 -3.54 7.40 13.72
CA LYS A 6 -3.11 8.22 14.86
C LYS A 6 -2.94 7.42 16.16
N GLN A 7 -3.60 6.27 16.29
CA GLN A 7 -3.70 5.52 17.55
C GLN A 7 -3.06 4.13 17.50
N GLU A 8 -2.94 3.54 16.31
CA GLU A 8 -2.47 2.17 16.11
C GLU A 8 -1.94 1.93 14.70
N LEU A 9 -1.16 0.87 14.53
CA LEU A 9 -0.61 0.40 13.26
C LEU A 9 -1.36 -0.86 12.82
N TRP A 10 -2.02 -0.81 11.66
CA TRP A 10 -2.75 -1.96 11.13
C TRP A 10 -1.91 -2.75 10.14
N VAL A 11 -1.78 -4.05 10.35
CA VAL A 11 -1.33 -5.00 9.34
C VAL A 11 -2.56 -5.61 8.68
N ILE A 12 -2.78 -5.19 7.44
CA ILE A 12 -3.98 -5.49 6.67
C ILE A 12 -3.69 -6.56 5.63
N SER A 13 -4.47 -7.64 5.68
CA SER A 13 -4.57 -8.68 4.65
C SER A 13 -5.93 -8.57 3.96
N VAL A 14 -5.95 -8.55 2.63
CA VAL A 14 -7.21 -8.44 1.87
C VAL A 14 -7.41 -9.75 1.11
N LYS A 15 -8.55 -10.41 1.31
CA LYS A 15 -8.89 -11.67 0.62
C LYS A 15 -10.21 -11.50 -0.13
N ASN A 16 -10.14 -11.57 -1.45
CA ASN A 16 -11.30 -11.39 -2.33
C ASN A 16 -12.02 -12.73 -2.60
N PHE A 17 -12.50 -13.39 -1.53
CA PHE A 17 -13.27 -14.62 -1.64
C PHE A 17 -14.67 -14.38 -2.20
N SER A 18 -15.34 -15.41 -2.69
CA SER A 18 -16.71 -15.32 -3.25
C SER A 18 -17.43 -16.65 -3.13
N GLY A 19 -18.74 -16.66 -2.95
CA GLY A 19 -19.51 -17.89 -2.73
C GLY A 19 -19.69 -18.15 -1.24
N ILE A 20 -19.78 -19.42 -0.85
CA ILE A 20 -19.98 -19.84 0.54
C ILE A 20 -18.62 -20.07 1.19
N LEU A 21 -18.37 -19.39 2.30
CA LEU A 21 -17.15 -19.53 3.09
C LEU A 21 -17.45 -20.26 4.40
N THR A 22 -16.72 -21.35 4.62
CA THR A 22 -16.79 -22.18 5.82
C THR A 22 -15.42 -22.21 6.49
N ILE A 23 -15.39 -21.99 7.81
CA ILE A 23 -14.16 -22.12 8.61
C ILE A 23 -14.07 -23.57 9.09
N GLY A 24 -13.07 -24.30 8.62
CA GLY A 24 -12.79 -25.66 9.07
C GLY A 24 -12.29 -25.69 10.51
N GLY A 25 -12.53 -26.80 11.21
CA GLY A 25 -12.06 -26.98 12.60
C GLY A 25 -10.53 -26.99 12.77
N ASP A 26 -9.79 -27.08 11.66
CA ASP A 26 -8.33 -26.96 11.61
C ASP A 26 -7.85 -25.52 11.31
N GLY A 27 -8.75 -24.54 11.36
CA GLY A 27 -8.48 -23.14 11.06
C GLY A 27 -8.38 -22.81 9.56
N CYS A 28 -8.45 -23.81 8.68
CA CYS A 28 -8.44 -23.55 7.23
C CYS A 28 -9.78 -22.98 6.75
N TRP A 29 -9.70 -22.07 5.80
CA TRP A 29 -10.87 -21.44 5.21
C TRP A 29 -11.22 -22.14 3.90
N VAL A 30 -12.45 -22.62 3.77
CA VAL A 30 -12.93 -23.36 2.60
C VAL A 30 -13.97 -22.53 1.87
N CYS A 31 -13.70 -22.22 0.61
CA CYS A 31 -14.55 -21.40 -0.24
C CYS A 31 -15.21 -22.26 -1.32
N GLU A 32 -16.53 -22.38 -1.28
CA GLU A 32 -17.34 -23.09 -2.26
C GLU A 32 -18.04 -22.10 -3.19
N LYS A 33 -17.86 -22.26 -4.50
CA LYS A 33 -18.51 -21.43 -5.52
C LYS A 33 -19.54 -22.28 -6.24
N PRO A 34 -20.77 -21.80 -6.46
CA PRO A 34 -21.82 -22.57 -7.13
C PRO A 34 -21.39 -23.00 -8.55
N ASP A 35 -20.59 -22.19 -9.23
CA ASP A 35 -20.13 -22.46 -10.60
C ASP A 35 -18.87 -23.35 -10.67
N LYS A 36 -18.30 -23.78 -9.54
CA LYS A 36 -17.10 -24.64 -9.51
C LYS A 36 -17.34 -25.92 -8.73
N HIS A 37 -17.06 -27.05 -9.36
CA HIS A 37 -17.17 -28.38 -8.75
C HIS A 37 -16.16 -28.68 -7.63
N LYS A 38 -15.21 -27.77 -7.34
CA LYS A 38 -14.16 -27.99 -6.34
C LYS A 38 -14.08 -26.82 -5.38
N ALA A 39 -14.16 -27.12 -4.08
CA ALA A 39 -13.91 -26.17 -3.01
C ALA A 39 -12.44 -25.71 -3.02
N GLU A 40 -12.23 -24.39 -2.92
CA GLU A 40 -10.91 -23.79 -2.80
C GLU A 40 -10.55 -23.71 -1.31
N ARG A 41 -9.48 -24.41 -0.90
CA ARG A 41 -8.98 -24.39 0.47
C ARG A 41 -7.86 -23.37 0.61
N HIS A 42 -7.97 -22.53 1.62
CA HIS A 42 -7.03 -21.48 1.95
C HIS A 42 -6.53 -21.65 3.39
N PRO A 43 -5.26 -21.33 3.67
CA PRO A 43 -4.76 -21.21 5.04
C PRO A 43 -5.50 -20.09 5.78
N ASP A 44 -5.42 -20.09 7.11
CA ASP A 44 -6.06 -19.07 7.94
C ASP A 44 -5.46 -17.68 7.63
N PRO A 45 -6.22 -16.76 7.00
CA PRO A 45 -5.74 -15.43 6.69
C PRO A 45 -5.45 -14.58 7.93
N VAL A 46 -6.04 -14.91 9.08
CA VAL A 46 -5.82 -14.21 10.35
C VAL A 46 -4.47 -14.60 10.92
N GLU A 47 -4.13 -15.91 10.96
CA GLU A 47 -2.80 -16.37 11.37
C GLU A 47 -1.70 -15.85 10.43
N GLU A 48 -1.96 -15.85 9.11
CA GLU A 48 -1.04 -15.25 8.14
C GLU A 48 -0.78 -13.77 8.45
N ALA A 49 -1.83 -12.99 8.68
CA ALA A 49 -1.72 -11.57 9.01
C ALA A 49 -1.00 -11.34 10.35
N ARG A 50 -1.27 -12.18 11.36
CA ARG A 50 -0.62 -12.13 12.66
C ARG A 50 0.88 -12.40 12.57
N LYS A 51 1.27 -13.41 11.79
CA LYS A 51 2.69 -13.68 11.51
C LYS A 51 3.37 -12.47 10.86
N GLN A 52 2.71 -11.82 9.88
CA GLN A 52 3.26 -10.62 9.25
C GLN A 52 3.39 -9.45 10.25
N ALA A 53 2.46 -9.31 11.19
CA ALA A 53 2.54 -8.32 12.25
C ALA A 53 3.71 -8.57 13.21
N SER A 54 3.96 -9.83 13.61
CA SER A 54 5.12 -10.18 14.44
C SER A 54 6.45 -9.91 13.73
N ILE A 55 6.53 -10.17 12.42
CA ILE A 55 7.71 -9.85 11.61
C ILE A 55 7.93 -8.33 11.57
N LEU A 56 6.87 -7.56 11.32
CA LEU A 56 6.93 -6.09 11.30
C LEU A 56 7.35 -5.54 12.67
N GLN A 57 6.78 -6.06 13.75
CA GLN A 57 7.16 -5.68 15.11
C GLN A 57 8.65 -5.90 15.36
N SER A 58 9.14 -7.10 15.04
CA SER A 58 10.56 -7.45 15.19
C SER A 58 11.46 -6.53 14.38
N TYR A 59 11.05 -6.17 13.15
CA TYR A 59 11.76 -5.22 12.30
C TYR A 59 11.83 -3.83 12.92
N LEU A 60 10.71 -3.33 13.47
CA LEU A 60 10.64 -2.01 14.11
C LEU A 60 11.51 -1.96 15.38
N GLU A 61 11.46 -3.01 16.21
CA GLU A 61 12.30 -3.13 17.42
C GLU A 61 13.79 -3.14 17.07
N GLN A 62 14.20 -3.88 16.03
CA GLN A 62 15.58 -3.88 15.52
C GLN A 62 16.04 -2.50 15.02
N ARG A 63 15.10 -1.65 14.59
CA ARG A 63 15.36 -0.27 14.15
C ARG A 63 15.24 0.75 15.29
N GLY A 64 15.10 0.29 16.53
CA GLY A 64 15.04 1.14 17.72
C GLY A 64 13.67 1.78 17.96
N VAL A 65 12.62 1.31 17.28
CA VAL A 65 11.24 1.77 17.47
C VAL A 65 10.55 0.83 18.46
N ALA A 66 10.53 1.23 19.74
CA ALA A 66 9.79 0.52 20.78
C ALA A 66 8.31 0.95 20.75
N LEU A 67 7.44 0.05 20.30
CA LEU A 67 6.01 0.28 20.29
C LEU A 67 5.34 -0.19 21.59
N PRO A 68 4.32 0.52 22.09
CA PRO A 68 3.50 0.01 23.19
C PRO A 68 2.86 -1.33 22.85
N GLU A 69 2.66 -2.16 23.86
CA GLU A 69 1.91 -3.41 23.71
C GLU A 69 0.50 -3.14 23.16
N GLY A 70 0.07 -3.94 22.18
CA GLY A 70 -1.22 -3.77 21.50
C GLY A 70 -1.27 -2.64 20.46
N TYR A 71 -0.16 -1.95 20.16
CA TYR A 71 -0.14 -0.89 19.13
C TYR A 71 -0.27 -1.43 17.71
N ILE A 72 0.21 -2.66 17.45
CA ILE A 72 0.09 -3.32 16.15
C ILE A 72 -1.14 -4.24 16.18
N SER A 73 -2.11 -3.94 15.32
CA SER A 73 -3.34 -4.70 15.16
C SER A 73 -3.38 -5.41 13.81
N CYS A 74 -3.90 -6.63 13.77
CA CYS A 74 -4.10 -7.37 12.53
C CYS A 74 -5.54 -7.21 12.04
N LYS A 75 -5.73 -6.97 10.74
CA LYS A 75 -7.05 -6.88 10.11
C LYS A 75 -7.11 -7.69 8.82
N VAL A 76 -8.14 -8.52 8.66
CA VAL A 76 -8.43 -9.26 7.44
C VAL A 76 -9.68 -8.69 6.79
N ILE A 77 -9.57 -8.11 5.60
CA ILE A 77 -10.71 -7.49 4.90
C ILE A 77 -11.24 -8.45 3.83
N LEU A 78 -12.55 -8.69 3.86
CA LEU A 78 -13.29 -9.49 2.89
C LEU A 78 -14.24 -8.57 2.10
N PRO A 79 -13.75 -7.90 1.04
CA PRO A 79 -14.47 -6.81 0.41
C PRO A 79 -15.55 -7.26 -0.59
N ASN A 80 -15.79 -8.55 -0.77
CA ASN A 80 -16.70 -9.04 -1.80
C ASN A 80 -18.13 -9.18 -1.24
N PRO A 81 -19.13 -8.46 -1.79
CA PRO A 81 -20.52 -8.61 -1.36
C PRO A 81 -21.14 -9.97 -1.70
N LYS A 82 -20.54 -10.72 -2.64
CA LYS A 82 -21.01 -12.06 -3.03
C LYS A 82 -20.52 -13.17 -2.10
N LEU A 83 -19.97 -12.81 -0.94
CA LEU A 83 -19.47 -13.76 0.05
C LEU A 83 -20.58 -14.04 1.06
N CYS A 84 -21.09 -15.27 1.05
CA CYS A 84 -22.00 -15.80 2.06
C CYS A 84 -21.20 -16.59 3.09
N THR A 85 -21.62 -16.55 4.35
CA THR A 85 -20.83 -17.08 5.46
C THR A 85 -21.70 -18.04 6.29
N VAL A 86 -21.12 -19.18 6.67
CA VAL A 86 -21.83 -20.23 7.42
C VAL A 86 -20.89 -20.76 8.52
N PRO A 87 -21.21 -20.55 9.81
CA PRO A 87 -22.27 -19.70 10.39
C PRO A 87 -21.95 -18.19 10.31
N ALA A 88 -22.98 -17.35 10.31
CA ALA A 88 -22.88 -15.90 10.09
C ALA A 88 -22.05 -15.13 11.14
N ASP A 89 -21.97 -15.65 12.38
CA ASP A 89 -21.27 -15.02 13.50
C ASP A 89 -19.92 -15.69 13.84
N GLY A 90 -19.40 -16.53 12.93
CA GLY A 90 -18.22 -17.37 13.19
C GLY A 90 -16.86 -16.69 13.02
N PHE A 91 -16.78 -15.40 12.64
CA PHE A 91 -15.50 -14.78 12.35
C PHE A 91 -14.79 -14.21 13.58
N PRO A 92 -13.44 -14.33 13.63
CA PRO A 92 -12.62 -13.56 14.55
C PRO A 92 -12.85 -12.05 14.42
N SER A 93 -12.65 -11.31 15.51
CA SER A 93 -12.80 -9.84 15.58
C SER A 93 -11.87 -9.05 14.64
N GLU A 94 -10.82 -9.71 14.16
CA GLU A 94 -9.85 -9.21 13.20
C GLU A 94 -10.41 -9.17 11.77
N VAL A 95 -11.47 -9.92 11.49
CA VAL A 95 -12.07 -10.00 10.16
C VAL A 95 -13.13 -8.92 9.97
N ILE A 96 -12.99 -8.14 8.90
CA ILE A 96 -13.94 -7.10 8.48
C ILE A 96 -14.64 -7.59 7.21
N THR A 97 -15.94 -7.86 7.30
CA THR A 97 -16.77 -8.25 6.15
C THR A 97 -17.11 -7.06 5.26
N HIS A 98 -17.63 -7.32 4.07
CA HIS A 98 -18.06 -6.27 3.14
C HIS A 98 -19.02 -5.26 3.79
N ASP A 99 -19.97 -5.74 4.59
CA ASP A 99 -21.00 -4.89 5.20
C ASP A 99 -20.47 -4.04 6.36
N GLN A 100 -19.43 -4.53 7.05
CA GLN A 100 -18.69 -3.74 8.04
C GLN A 100 -17.77 -2.73 7.34
N TRP A 101 -17.08 -3.15 6.27
CA TRP A 101 -16.19 -2.29 5.49
C TRP A 101 -16.91 -1.13 4.82
N THR A 102 -18.10 -1.36 4.27
CA THR A 102 -18.92 -0.29 3.66
C THR A 102 -19.38 0.74 4.68
N ARG A 103 -19.65 0.34 5.93
CA ARG A 103 -19.95 1.25 7.05
C ARG A 103 -18.73 2.04 7.54
N LEU A 104 -17.53 1.50 7.37
CA LEU A 104 -16.28 2.16 7.73
C LEU A 104 -15.78 3.18 6.69
N LYS A 105 -16.39 3.24 5.49
CA LYS A 105 -16.00 4.25 4.50
C LYS A 105 -16.28 5.65 5.05
N PRO A 106 -15.31 6.58 4.97
CA PRO A 106 -15.55 7.95 5.38
C PRO A 106 -16.64 8.54 4.50
N GLU A 107 -17.71 9.06 5.11
CA GLU A 107 -18.64 9.95 4.44
C GLU A 107 -17.86 11.12 3.80
N PRO A 108 -18.33 11.65 2.65
CA PRO A 108 -17.70 12.80 2.04
C PRO A 108 -17.67 13.94 3.06
N LYS A 109 -16.47 14.51 3.27
CA LYS A 109 -16.19 15.62 4.19
C LYS A 109 -17.24 16.74 4.05
N SER A 110 -18.22 16.72 4.93
CA SER A 110 -19.13 17.84 5.18
C SER A 110 -19.72 17.65 6.58
N MET A 111 -19.52 18.65 7.43
CA MET A 111 -20.08 18.83 8.77
C MET A 111 -19.40 18.08 9.93
N LEU A 112 -18.36 18.73 10.46
CA LEU A 112 -18.16 19.07 11.88
C LEU A 112 -18.58 18.00 12.92
N SER A 113 -17.64 17.19 13.42
CA SER A 113 -16.90 17.49 14.67
C SER A 113 -17.77 17.96 15.85
N SER A 114 -18.34 17.04 16.64
CA SER A 114 -18.73 17.27 18.05
C SER A 114 -19.22 15.99 18.76
N TRP A 115 -18.39 14.94 18.86
CA TRP A 115 -18.58 13.94 19.94
C TRP A 115 -17.35 13.05 20.21
N VAL A 116 -16.18 13.66 20.42
CA VAL A 116 -15.12 12.99 21.20
C VAL A 116 -14.42 14.06 22.06
N LYS A 117 -15.13 14.56 23.07
CA LYS A 117 -14.52 15.18 24.25
C LYS A 117 -14.90 14.31 25.44
N GLY A 118 -13.98 13.46 25.86
CA GLY A 118 -14.10 12.64 27.04
C GLY A 118 -12.73 12.10 27.42
N ALA A 119 -12.02 12.88 28.25
CA ALA A 119 -10.86 12.53 29.06
C ALA A 119 -9.84 11.54 28.48
N PHE A 120 -8.64 12.02 28.16
CA PHE A 120 -7.33 11.52 28.63
C PHE A 120 -6.18 12.03 27.73
N ARG A 121 -5.11 12.54 28.38
CA ARG A 121 -3.72 12.71 27.88
C ARG A 121 -3.37 14.01 27.12
N SER A 122 -3.30 15.12 27.86
CA SER A 122 -2.61 16.35 27.43
C SER A 122 -1.06 16.27 27.51
N GLY A 123 -0.49 15.13 27.93
CA GLY A 123 0.97 14.93 28.02
C GLY A 123 1.55 13.85 27.11
N LYS A 124 0.73 13.14 26.32
CA LYS A 124 1.21 12.10 25.35
C LYS A 124 1.35 12.59 23.92
N LYS A 125 0.93 13.82 23.62
CA LYS A 125 0.88 14.32 22.25
C LYS A 125 2.27 14.42 21.62
N ASP A 126 3.24 14.97 22.35
CA ASP A 126 4.59 15.18 21.84
C ASP A 126 5.38 13.86 21.72
N MET A 127 5.19 12.93 22.66
CA MET A 127 5.81 11.59 22.63
C MET A 127 5.18 10.68 21.56
N GLN A 128 3.90 10.86 21.24
CA GLN A 128 3.21 10.13 20.19
C GLN A 128 3.53 10.70 18.80
N GLU A 129 3.75 12.01 18.67
CA GLU A 129 4.21 12.64 17.44
C GLU A 129 5.64 12.24 17.08
N SER A 130 6.57 12.17 18.05
CA SER A 130 7.95 11.71 17.80
C SER A 130 8.04 10.22 17.45
N VAL A 131 7.26 9.36 18.12
CA VAL A 131 7.13 7.94 17.76
C VAL A 131 6.56 7.79 16.35
N ASN A 132 5.54 8.56 15.99
CA ASN A 132 4.96 8.53 14.65
C ASN A 132 5.93 9.02 13.56
N GLN A 133 6.74 10.05 13.83
CA GLN A 133 7.75 10.54 12.88
C GLN A 133 8.86 9.51 12.65
N ASN A 134 9.39 8.92 13.73
CA ASN A 134 10.40 7.87 13.64
C ASN A 134 9.84 6.62 12.93
N LEU A 135 8.58 6.27 13.21
CA LEU A 135 7.93 5.11 12.62
C LEU A 135 7.60 5.32 11.13
N ASP A 136 7.17 6.52 10.72
CA ASP A 136 7.00 6.86 9.30
C ASP A 136 8.33 6.77 8.54
N PHE A 137 9.41 7.30 9.13
CA PHE A 137 10.76 7.19 8.58
C PHE A 137 11.22 5.73 8.42
N VAL A 138 11.05 4.90 9.45
CA VAL A 138 11.44 3.48 9.42
C VAL A 138 10.60 2.69 8.42
N LEU A 139 9.29 2.94 8.33
CA LEU A 139 8.42 2.29 7.34
C LEU A 139 8.73 2.74 5.91
N CYS A 140 9.06 4.03 5.70
CA CYS A 140 9.45 4.56 4.38
C CYS A 140 10.84 4.10 3.91
N SER A 141 11.70 3.68 4.84
CA SER A 141 13.02 3.10 4.58
C SER A 141 13.05 1.58 4.66
N ALA A 142 11.90 0.93 4.90
CA ALA A 142 11.81 -0.52 4.93
C ALA A 142 11.99 -1.11 3.52
N PRO A 143 12.70 -2.24 3.40
CA PRO A 143 12.82 -2.96 2.13
C PRO A 143 11.49 -3.65 1.82
N ILE A 144 10.55 -2.87 1.29
CA ILE A 144 9.24 -3.34 0.83
C ILE A 144 9.26 -3.55 -0.69
N TRP A 145 8.12 -3.92 -1.27
CA TRP A 145 7.97 -3.93 -2.73
C TRP A 145 7.79 -2.52 -3.28
N ASP A 146 8.33 -2.27 -4.47
CA ASP A 146 7.98 -1.11 -5.27
C ASP A 146 6.52 -1.19 -5.69
N ARG A 147 5.90 -0.02 -5.86
CA ARG A 147 4.50 0.11 -6.27
C ARG A 147 4.39 0.97 -7.51
N VAL A 148 3.79 0.41 -8.56
CA VAL A 148 3.39 1.16 -9.76
C VAL A 148 1.89 1.36 -9.71
N GLN A 149 1.44 2.62 -9.65
CA GLN A 149 0.03 2.97 -9.77
C GLN A 149 -0.30 3.29 -11.23
N LEU A 150 -1.27 2.58 -11.78
CA LEU A 150 -1.79 2.77 -13.13
C LEU A 150 -3.02 3.66 -13.10
N LYS A 151 -3.28 4.33 -14.21
CA LYS A 151 -4.53 5.08 -14.42
C LYS A 151 -5.74 4.17 -14.21
N GLY A 152 -6.79 4.73 -13.59
CA GLY A 152 -7.95 3.96 -13.15
C GLY A 152 -7.77 3.27 -11.79
N ASN A 153 -6.90 3.80 -10.92
CA ASN A 153 -6.68 3.36 -9.53
C ASN A 153 -6.26 1.89 -9.36
N LYS A 154 -5.66 1.29 -10.39
CA LYS A 154 -5.04 -0.03 -10.31
C LYS A 154 -3.60 0.11 -9.82
N TYR A 155 -3.06 -0.88 -9.13
CA TYR A 155 -1.65 -0.88 -8.74
C TYR A 155 -1.03 -2.27 -8.92
N VAL A 156 0.28 -2.28 -9.13
CA VAL A 156 1.11 -3.48 -9.25
C VAL A 156 2.24 -3.35 -8.23
N LEU A 157 2.45 -4.40 -7.44
CA LEU A 157 3.56 -4.53 -6.50
C LEU A 157 4.65 -5.41 -7.12
N GLY A 158 5.91 -5.15 -6.78
CA GLY A 158 7.06 -5.89 -7.32
C GLY A 158 8.34 -5.08 -7.29
N GLU A 159 9.25 -5.32 -8.22
CA GLU A 159 10.56 -4.67 -8.31
C GLU A 159 10.68 -3.82 -9.57
N PHE A 160 11.04 -2.55 -9.40
CA PHE A 160 11.45 -1.66 -10.47
C PHE A 160 12.86 -2.00 -10.93
N LEU A 161 13.02 -2.25 -12.22
CA LEU A 161 14.31 -2.61 -12.81
C LEU A 161 14.94 -1.41 -13.49
N GLU A 162 14.29 -0.88 -14.52
CA GLU A 162 14.84 0.20 -15.35
C GLU A 162 13.78 0.92 -16.17
N PHE A 163 14.18 2.05 -16.77
CA PHE A 163 13.43 2.69 -17.84
C PHE A 163 13.92 2.19 -19.19
N LYS A 164 12.99 2.01 -20.15
CA LYS A 164 13.26 1.61 -21.52
C LYS A 164 12.58 2.57 -22.49
N GLY A 165 13.27 2.96 -23.57
CA GLY A 165 12.71 3.90 -24.54
C GLY A 165 13.77 4.44 -25.49
N LYS A 166 13.57 5.66 -25.98
CA LYS A 166 14.60 6.35 -26.75
C LYS A 166 15.77 6.72 -25.83
N GLN A 167 16.98 6.74 -26.39
CA GLN A 167 18.20 7.01 -25.63
C GLN A 167 18.14 8.35 -24.87
N GLU A 168 17.61 9.40 -25.51
CA GLU A 168 17.40 10.72 -24.89
C GLU A 168 16.54 10.64 -23.61
N ASP A 169 15.45 9.87 -23.65
CA ASP A 169 14.53 9.73 -22.52
C ASP A 169 15.16 8.90 -21.39
N VAL A 170 15.87 7.81 -21.74
CA VAL A 170 16.58 6.97 -20.75
C VAL A 170 17.69 7.75 -20.06
N GLU A 171 18.45 8.55 -20.82
CA GLU A 171 19.52 9.39 -20.29
C GLU A 171 18.95 10.47 -19.35
N ALA A 172 17.84 11.10 -19.72
CA ALA A 172 17.17 12.08 -18.86
C ALA A 172 16.68 11.46 -17.53
N LEU A 173 16.26 10.20 -17.56
CA LEU A 173 15.75 9.47 -16.38
C LEU A 173 16.86 8.78 -15.56
N ARG A 174 18.13 8.82 -15.97
CA ARG A 174 19.25 8.09 -15.32
C ARG A 174 19.46 8.44 -13.83
N HIS A 175 18.98 9.60 -13.41
CA HIS A 175 19.08 10.09 -12.03
C HIS A 175 18.02 9.48 -11.12
N ILE A 176 16.94 8.93 -11.70
CA ILE A 176 15.89 8.21 -10.99
C ILE A 176 16.36 6.79 -10.74
N ARG A 177 17.04 6.59 -9.61
CA ARG A 177 17.48 5.28 -9.13
C ARG A 177 16.65 4.87 -7.93
N ARG A 178 16.31 3.58 -7.83
CA ARG A 178 15.58 2.98 -6.68
C ARG A 178 16.19 3.39 -5.33
N SER A 179 17.52 3.42 -5.27
CA SER A 179 18.29 3.82 -4.07
C SER A 179 18.37 5.33 -3.79
N LYS A 180 17.81 6.20 -4.63
CA LYS A 180 17.88 7.67 -4.44
C LYS A 180 16.53 8.37 -4.50
N VAL A 181 15.57 7.77 -5.19
CA VAL A 181 14.23 8.32 -5.39
C VAL A 181 13.23 7.48 -4.63
N GLY A 182 12.38 8.13 -3.84
CA GLY A 182 11.29 7.46 -3.10
C GLY A 182 9.96 7.50 -3.85
N ARG A 183 9.67 8.60 -4.55
CA ARG A 183 8.36 8.84 -5.18
C ARG A 183 8.49 9.48 -6.55
N ILE A 184 7.64 9.01 -7.47
CA ILE A 184 7.54 9.50 -8.84
C ILE A 184 6.07 9.78 -9.15
N ILE A 185 5.77 10.89 -9.82
CA ILE A 185 4.45 11.29 -10.29
C ILE A 185 4.56 11.61 -11.77
N ILE A 186 3.61 11.11 -12.57
CA ILE A 186 3.57 11.32 -14.01
C ILE A 186 2.38 12.21 -14.35
N GLN A 187 2.68 13.36 -14.95
CA GLN A 187 1.72 14.35 -15.37
C GLN A 187 1.70 14.45 -16.89
N LYS A 188 0.51 14.66 -17.46
CA LYS A 188 0.38 14.99 -18.88
C LYS A 188 0.77 16.46 -19.06
N THR A 189 1.75 16.73 -19.90
CA THR A 189 1.94 18.08 -20.42
C THR A 189 0.86 18.33 -21.46
N SER A 190 -0.11 19.20 -21.17
CA SER A 190 -1.10 19.61 -22.17
C SER A 190 -0.37 20.37 -23.27
N MET A 191 -0.32 19.80 -24.47
CA MET A 191 0.11 20.53 -25.66
C MET A 191 -0.98 20.34 -26.71
N PHE A 192 -1.71 21.41 -26.99
CA PHE A 192 -2.54 21.54 -28.18
C PHE A 192 -1.66 21.37 -29.42
N GLY A 193 -1.99 20.41 -30.30
CA GLY A 193 -1.43 20.30 -31.65
C GLY A 193 -0.23 19.35 -31.81
N LEU A 194 -0.47 18.23 -32.51
CA LEU A 194 0.41 17.46 -33.42
C LEU A 194 1.81 16.98 -32.97
N ALA A 195 2.32 17.31 -31.78
CA ALA A 195 3.62 16.81 -31.29
C ALA A 195 3.49 15.43 -30.61
N PRO A 196 4.53 14.55 -30.66
CA PRO A 196 4.54 13.31 -29.91
C PRO A 196 4.34 13.63 -28.42
N SER A 197 3.25 13.11 -27.84
CA SER A 197 2.82 13.45 -26.49
C SER A 197 3.96 13.26 -25.50
N ARG A 198 4.47 14.38 -24.96
CA ARG A 198 5.43 14.38 -23.86
C ARG A 198 4.69 14.23 -22.54
N LEU A 199 5.39 13.76 -21.52
CA LEU A 199 4.93 13.62 -20.16
C LEU A 199 5.95 14.28 -19.25
N GLN A 200 5.47 14.97 -18.22
CA GLN A 200 6.29 15.51 -17.15
C GLN A 200 6.38 14.45 -16.06
N VAL A 201 7.61 14.07 -15.71
CA VAL A 201 7.94 13.15 -14.64
C VAL A 201 8.49 13.97 -13.50
N LEU A 202 7.69 14.09 -12.44
CA LEU A 202 8.10 14.70 -11.18
C LEU A 202 8.61 13.60 -10.26
N TYR A 203 9.77 13.78 -9.65
CA TYR A 203 10.31 12.82 -8.70
C TYR A 203 10.92 13.53 -7.49
N SER A 204 10.77 12.92 -6.32
CA SER A 204 11.37 13.41 -5.08
C SER A 204 12.48 12.47 -4.63
N LEU A 205 13.59 13.07 -4.20
CA LEU A 205 14.69 12.34 -3.59
C LEU A 205 14.22 11.74 -2.27
N ARG A 206 14.78 10.58 -1.93
CA ARG A 206 14.52 9.94 -0.65
C ARG A 206 15.18 10.77 0.45
N ASP A 207 14.41 11.11 1.48
CA ASP A 207 14.95 11.70 2.69
C ASP A 207 15.47 10.59 3.61
N TYR A 208 16.79 10.61 3.87
CA TYR A 208 17.45 9.69 4.80
C TYR A 208 17.64 10.32 6.19
N ARG A 209 17.16 11.54 6.41
CA ARG A 209 17.33 12.26 7.68
C ARG A 209 16.24 11.84 8.66
N THR A 210 16.64 11.63 9.91
CA THR A 210 15.77 11.27 11.04
C THR A 210 15.06 12.46 11.67
N GLU A 211 15.41 13.70 11.30
CA GLU A 211 14.98 14.91 12.01
C GLU A 211 14.50 16.00 11.04
N GLY A 212 13.24 16.39 11.19
CA GLY A 212 12.60 17.48 10.45
C GLY A 212 12.03 17.06 9.09
N ALA A 213 10.71 16.93 8.99
CA ALA A 213 10.00 16.75 7.74
C ALA A 213 10.15 18.02 6.87
N SER A 214 11.22 18.09 6.08
CA SER A 214 11.37 19.09 5.04
C SER A 214 10.41 18.76 3.88
N GLU A 215 9.82 19.78 3.25
CA GLU A 215 8.99 19.53 2.07
C GLU A 215 9.83 18.82 1.01
N PRO A 216 9.33 17.73 0.39
CA PRO A 216 10.10 16.95 -0.55
C PRO A 216 10.49 17.82 -1.75
N GLU A 217 11.79 18.01 -1.98
CA GLU A 217 12.29 18.69 -3.16
C GLU A 217 11.92 17.88 -4.41
N TRP A 218 11.04 18.45 -5.24
CA TRP A 218 10.62 17.83 -6.50
C TRP A 218 11.52 18.27 -7.64
N LYS A 219 12.06 17.28 -8.35
CA LYS A 219 12.77 17.47 -9.61
C LYS A 219 11.88 17.05 -10.76
N GLU A 220 12.05 17.70 -11.90
CA GLU A 220 11.24 17.43 -13.08
C GLU A 220 12.10 17.03 -14.26
N VAL A 221 11.56 16.11 -15.06
CA VAL A 221 12.12 15.68 -16.34
C VAL A 221 10.97 15.46 -17.31
N THR A 222 11.13 15.88 -18.57
CA THR A 222 10.10 15.67 -19.59
C THR A 222 10.54 14.58 -20.56
N VAL A 223 9.74 13.54 -20.72
CA VAL A 223 10.04 12.39 -21.61
C VAL A 223 8.85 12.08 -22.53
N ARG A 224 9.06 11.21 -23.51
CA ARG A 224 8.00 10.74 -24.40
C ARG A 224 7.02 9.82 -23.67
N SER A 225 5.74 9.89 -24.07
CA SER A 225 4.68 9.01 -23.55
C SER A 225 4.86 7.52 -23.84
N SER A 226 5.72 7.21 -24.82
CA SER A 226 6.09 5.86 -25.25
C SER A 226 7.19 5.24 -24.39
N THR A 227 7.88 6.02 -23.55
CA THR A 227 8.87 5.49 -22.62
C THR A 227 8.20 4.50 -21.67
N GLU A 228 8.90 3.42 -21.36
CA GLU A 228 8.38 2.28 -20.60
C GLU A 228 9.17 2.11 -19.30
N ILE A 229 8.49 1.57 -18.30
CA ILE A 229 9.07 1.05 -17.06
C ILE A 229 9.13 -0.46 -17.19
N VAL A 230 10.31 -1.03 -16.94
CA VAL A 230 10.50 -2.47 -16.78
C VAL A 230 10.33 -2.81 -15.31
N PHE A 231 9.41 -3.72 -15.02
CA PHE A 231 8.98 -4.02 -13.67
C PHE A 231 8.75 -5.52 -13.52
N GLN A 232 9.26 -6.14 -12.45
CA GLN A 232 9.01 -7.53 -12.14
C GLN A 232 7.89 -7.62 -11.09
N PRO A 233 6.66 -8.03 -11.46
CA PRO A 233 5.58 -8.14 -10.50
C PRO A 233 5.87 -9.18 -9.41
N GLU A 234 5.34 -8.93 -8.22
CA GLU A 234 5.33 -9.89 -7.12
C GLU A 234 4.72 -11.23 -7.59
N ASN A 235 5.38 -12.34 -7.24
CA ASN A 235 4.97 -13.71 -7.61
C ASN A 235 4.93 -14.01 -9.12
N ALA A 236 5.55 -13.18 -9.97
CA ALA A 236 5.70 -13.43 -11.39
C ALA A 236 7.15 -13.74 -11.77
N SER A 237 7.35 -14.81 -12.54
CA SER A 237 8.67 -15.16 -13.10
C SER A 237 9.08 -14.29 -14.30
N LYS A 238 8.14 -13.51 -14.85
CA LYS A 238 8.36 -12.70 -16.06
C LYS A 238 8.23 -11.22 -15.75
N VAL A 239 9.18 -10.44 -16.27
CA VAL A 239 9.13 -8.98 -16.27
C VAL A 239 7.98 -8.46 -17.14
N ARG A 240 7.37 -7.36 -16.73
CA ARG A 240 6.34 -6.63 -17.46
C ARG A 240 6.84 -5.24 -17.80
N LYS A 241 6.27 -4.68 -18.88
CA LYS A 241 6.56 -3.31 -19.31
C LYS A 241 5.30 -2.47 -19.20
N PHE A 242 5.43 -1.29 -18.61
CA PHE A 242 4.35 -0.32 -18.49
C PHE A 242 4.75 0.96 -19.19
N LYS A 243 3.97 1.40 -20.19
CA LYS A 243 4.16 2.72 -20.80
C LYS A 243 3.93 3.81 -19.76
N LEU A 244 4.78 4.82 -19.67
CA LEU A 244 4.60 5.94 -18.74
C LEU A 244 3.24 6.62 -18.91
N SER A 245 2.70 6.64 -20.13
CA SER A 245 1.35 7.15 -20.38
C SER A 245 0.22 6.41 -19.66
N SER A 246 0.41 5.17 -19.21
CA SER A 246 -0.57 4.42 -18.42
C SER A 246 -0.32 4.50 -16.92
N VAL A 247 0.84 5.01 -16.49
CA VAL A 247 1.24 5.11 -15.09
C VAL A 247 0.85 6.50 -14.56
N SER A 248 0.36 6.56 -13.32
CA SER A 248 0.06 7.81 -12.61
C SER A 248 1.18 8.18 -11.64
N SER A 249 1.72 7.20 -10.94
CA SER A 249 2.75 7.41 -9.91
C SER A 249 3.46 6.11 -9.58
N MET A 250 4.64 6.22 -8.98
CA MET A 250 5.39 5.11 -8.43
C MET A 250 5.88 5.44 -7.02
N LEU A 251 5.95 4.41 -6.17
CA LEU A 251 6.69 4.43 -4.92
C LEU A 251 7.81 3.40 -5.06
N LEU A 252 9.04 3.86 -4.90
CA LEU A 252 10.21 3.00 -4.91
C LEU A 252 10.62 2.77 -3.45
N SER A 253 10.69 1.51 -3.07
CA SER A 253 11.34 0.99 -1.87
C SER A 253 12.85 0.97 -2.11
N ALA A 254 13.68 1.15 -1.08
CA ALA A 254 15.13 0.97 -1.20
C ALA A 254 15.54 -0.19 -0.29
#